data_AF-A0A957YK42-F1
#
_entry.id   AF-A0A957YK42-F1
#
_cell.length_a   1.000
_cell.length_b   1.000
_cell.length_c   1.000
_cell.angle_alpha   90.00
_cell.angle_beta   90.00
_cell.angle_gamma   90.00
#
_symmetry.space_group_name_H-M   'P 1'
#
loop_
_entity.id
_entity.type
_entity.pdbx_description
1 polymer ?
#
loop_
_entity_poly.entity_id
_entity_poly.type
_entity_poly.pdbx_seq_one_letter_code
_entity_poly.pdbx_strand_id
1 'polypeptide(L)'
;MQPVIAVIGLGYVGLPLAVEFASKYHVLGFDVKAERIAQLRAGHDETLEVPESELAGASRLRFTDDPSELSQATVFVVTVPTPIDDAKRPDLRPLVAASRTVGATLKPGDTVIYESTVYPGATE
;
A
#
# COMPACT_ATOMS: atom_id res chain seq x y z
N MET A 1 15.12 -12.10 -10.96
CA MET A 1 15.11 -11.06 -9.91
C MET A 1 14.13 -11.48 -8.85
N GLN A 2 14.38 -11.18 -7.57
CA GLN A 2 13.34 -11.37 -6.54
C GLN A 2 12.23 -10.33 -6.78
N PRO A 3 10.95 -10.72 -6.73
CA PRO A 3 9.85 -9.78 -6.91
C PRO A 3 9.87 -8.74 -5.80
N VAL A 4 9.66 -7.47 -6.17
CA VAL A 4 9.42 -6.38 -5.23
C VAL A 4 7.90 -6.20 -5.11
N ILE A 5 7.41 -6.24 -3.88
CA ILE A 5 6.00 -6.02 -3.57
C ILE A 5 5.80 -4.55 -3.24
N ALA A 6 4.95 -3.86 -3.98
CA ALA A 6 4.47 -2.54 -3.60
C ALA A 6 3.17 -2.68 -2.80
N VAL A 7 3.10 -2.07 -1.61
CA VAL A 7 1.85 -1.96 -0.85
C VAL A 7 1.35 -0.53 -0.95
N ILE A 8 0.15 -0.34 -1.49
CA ILE A 8 -0.44 0.95 -1.85
C ILE A 8 -1.50 1.34 -0.81
N GLY A 9 -1.18 2.34 0.00
CA GLY A 9 -1.92 2.70 1.21
C GLY A 9 -1.25 2.10 2.44
N LEU A 10 -0.83 2.95 3.38
CA LEU A 10 -0.13 2.53 4.60
C LEU A 10 -0.97 2.85 5.84
N GLY A 11 -2.26 2.55 5.75
CA GLY A 11 -3.19 2.58 6.88
C GLY A 11 -3.11 1.29 7.71
N TYR A 12 -4.17 1.05 8.49
CA TYR A 12 -4.24 -0.05 9.45
C TYR A 12 -4.12 -1.45 8.83
N VAL A 13 -4.48 -1.64 7.56
CA VAL A 13 -4.28 -2.93 6.87
C VAL A 13 -2.93 -2.97 6.13
N GLY A 14 -2.65 -1.92 5.37
CA GLY A 14 -1.48 -1.89 4.49
C GLY A 14 -0.15 -1.92 5.23
N LEU A 15 -0.02 -1.21 6.35
CA LEU A 15 1.24 -1.16 7.08
C LEU A 15 1.63 -2.52 7.70
N PRO A 16 0.77 -3.20 8.48
CA PRO A 16 1.09 -4.55 8.99
C PRO A 16 1.42 -5.54 7.87
N LEU A 17 0.68 -5.47 6.76
CA LEU A 17 0.93 -6.32 5.60
C LEU A 17 2.32 -6.07 4.98
N ALA A 18 2.71 -4.80 4.84
CA ALA A 18 4.02 -4.43 4.32
C ALA A 18 5.16 -4.92 5.22
N VAL A 19 4.97 -4.85 6.54
CA VAL A 19 5.94 -5.33 7.55
C VAL A 19 6.07 -6.85 7.50
N GLU A 20 4.95 -7.58 7.45
CA GLU A 20 4.97 -9.04 7.37
C GLU A 20 5.63 -9.52 6.07
N PHE A 21 5.34 -8.88 4.94
CA PHE A 21 6.01 -9.22 3.68
C PHE A 21 7.51 -8.95 3.71
N ALA A 22 7.96 -7.92 4.44
CA ALA A 22 9.38 -7.58 4.55
C ALA A 22 10.21 -8.66 5.26
N SER A 23 9.58 -9.58 6.01
CA SER A 23 10.24 -10.76 6.57
C SER A 23 10.84 -11.68 5.49
N LYS A 24 10.29 -11.66 4.25
CA LYS A 24 10.66 -12.57 3.16
C LYS A 24 11.03 -11.87 1.85
N TYR A 25 10.44 -10.72 1.56
CA TYR A 25 10.55 -10.02 0.27
C TYR A 25 11.05 -8.59 0.45
N HIS A 26 11.52 -7.99 -0.63
CA HIS A 26 11.69 -6.54 -0.69
C HIS A 26 10.33 -5.88 -0.88
N VAL A 27 10.03 -4.91 -0.02
CA VAL A 27 8.74 -4.23 0.01
C VAL A 27 8.93 -2.73 -0.15
N LEU A 28 8.12 -2.14 -1.03
CA LEU A 28 7.97 -0.70 -1.17
C LEU A 28 6.58 -0.31 -0.66
N GLY A 29 6.52 0.27 0.54
CA GLY A 29 5.31 0.88 1.06
C GLY A 29 5.11 2.25 0.41
N PHE A 30 3.97 2.46 -0.24
CA PHE A 30 3.59 3.73 -0.86
C PHE A 30 2.35 4.32 -0.20
N ASP A 31 2.39 5.61 0.12
CA ASP A 31 1.22 6.37 0.54
C ASP A 31 1.28 7.78 -0.08
N VAL A 32 0.12 8.29 -0.48
CA VAL A 32 0.01 9.64 -1.07
C VAL A 32 0.23 10.76 -0.04
N LYS A 33 0.13 10.45 1.25
CA LYS A 33 0.34 11.40 2.33
C LYS A 33 1.82 11.46 2.71
N ALA A 34 2.52 12.51 2.26
CA ALA A 34 3.93 12.75 2.60
C ALA A 34 4.19 12.75 4.13
N GLU A 35 3.26 13.28 4.92
CA GLU A 35 3.34 13.28 6.39
C GLU A 35 3.35 11.87 6.97
N ARG A 36 2.52 10.97 6.43
CA ARG A 36 2.48 9.55 6.82
C ARG A 36 3.81 8.87 6.51
N ILE A 37 4.36 9.11 5.33
CA ILE A 37 5.68 8.59 4.93
C ILE A 37 6.79 9.13 5.84
N ALA A 38 6.75 10.41 6.22
CA ALA A 38 7.72 10.99 7.13
C ALA A 38 7.66 10.34 8.54
N GLN A 39 6.46 10.14 9.09
CA GLN A 39 6.26 9.44 10.37
C GLN A 39 6.82 8.02 10.33
N LEU A 40 6.48 7.25 9.29
CA LEU A 40 6.91 5.85 9.15
C LEU A 40 8.43 5.74 8.96
N ARG A 41 9.04 6.65 8.21
CA ARG A 41 10.51 6.76 8.10
C ARG A 41 11.17 7.12 9.43
N ALA A 42 10.47 7.81 10.33
CA ALA A 42 10.90 8.07 11.69
C ALA A 42 10.63 6.89 12.66
N GLY A 43 10.07 5.79 12.16
CA GLY A 43 9.76 4.59 12.95
C GLY A 43 8.46 4.67 13.75
N HIS A 44 7.59 5.63 13.45
CA HIS A 44 6.36 5.86 14.19
C HIS A 44 5.10 5.49 13.39
N ASP A 45 4.24 4.66 13.98
CA ASP A 45 2.94 4.31 13.42
C ASP A 45 1.78 4.95 14.20
N GLU A 46 1.12 5.95 13.60
CA GLU A 46 -0.08 6.57 14.19
C GLU A 46 -1.30 5.64 14.28
N THR A 47 -1.33 4.51 13.55
CA THR A 47 -2.44 3.55 13.61
C THR A 47 -2.35 2.61 14.79
N LEU A 48 -1.19 2.52 15.44
CA LEU A 48 -0.89 1.62 16.56
C LEU A 48 -1.00 0.13 16.23
N GLU A 49 -1.02 -0.22 14.94
CA GLU A 49 -1.12 -1.60 14.47
C GLU A 49 0.25 -2.28 14.43
N VAL A 50 1.33 -1.52 14.21
CA VAL A 50 2.69 -2.03 14.20
C VAL A 50 3.55 -1.39 15.30
N PRO A 51 4.12 -2.20 16.23
CA PRO A 51 5.07 -1.69 17.21
C PRO A 51 6.32 -1.09 16.54
N GLU A 52 6.88 -0.03 17.14
CA GLU A 52 8.10 0.62 16.64
C GLU A 52 9.28 -0.36 16.49
N SER A 53 9.36 -1.38 17.35
CA SER A 53 10.38 -2.44 17.26
C SER A 53 10.24 -3.31 16.01
N GLU A 54 9.01 -3.57 15.55
CA GLU A 54 8.75 -4.35 14.34
C GLU A 54 9.04 -3.52 13.09
N LEU A 55 8.67 -2.23 13.09
CA LEU A 55 9.04 -1.29 12.04
C LEU A 55 10.56 -1.18 11.90
N ALA A 56 11.28 -1.03 13.02
CA ALA A 56 12.73 -0.99 13.03
C ALA A 56 13.38 -2.32 12.55
N GLY A 57 12.71 -3.45 12.81
CA GLY A 57 13.13 -4.78 12.38
C GLY A 57 12.89 -5.07 10.90
N ALA A 58 12.01 -4.33 10.23
CA ALA A 58 11.60 -4.52 8.84
C ALA A 58 12.66 -4.02 7.82
N SER A 59 13.88 -4.54 7.88
CA SER A 59 15.03 -4.10 7.06
C SER A 59 14.84 -4.13 5.53
N ARG A 60 13.84 -4.88 5.03
CA ARG A 60 13.51 -4.96 3.60
C ARG A 60 12.33 -4.06 3.20
N LEU A 61 11.77 -3.29 4.13
CA LEU A 61 10.69 -2.34 3.89
C LEU A 61 11.27 -0.94 3.68
N ARG A 62 10.88 -0.30 2.57
CA ARG A 62 11.13 1.13 2.31
C ARG A 62 9.81 1.84 2.12
N PHE A 63 9.74 3.10 2.53
CA PHE A 63 8.55 3.94 2.39
C PHE A 63 8.79 5.06 1.38
N THR A 64 7.80 5.36 0.55
CA THR A 64 7.85 6.48 -0.41
C THR A 64 6.48 7.08 -0.68
N ASP A 65 6.46 8.37 -0.99
CA ASP A 65 5.33 9.12 -1.55
C ASP A 65 5.54 9.46 -3.04
N ASP A 66 6.66 9.04 -3.63
CA ASP A 66 6.96 9.25 -5.05
C ASP A 66 6.40 8.09 -5.90
N PRO A 67 5.38 8.31 -6.75
CA PRO A 67 4.83 7.27 -7.60
C PRO A 67 5.81 6.78 -8.67
N SER A 68 6.89 7.52 -8.98
CA SER A 68 7.88 7.09 -9.96
C SER A 68 8.65 5.83 -9.52
N GLU A 69 8.78 5.63 -8.20
CA GLU A 69 9.44 4.48 -7.61
C GLU A 69 8.65 3.18 -7.76
N LEU A 70 7.34 3.25 -7.99
CA LEU A 70 6.46 2.08 -8.17
C LEU A 70 6.87 1.23 -9.38
N SER A 71 7.59 1.82 -10.34
CA SER A 71 8.15 1.10 -11.49
C SER A 71 9.19 0.02 -11.13
N GLN A 72 9.65 -0.03 -9.87
CA GLN A 72 10.52 -1.09 -9.33
C GLN A 72 9.75 -2.37 -8.96
N ALA A 73 8.44 -2.28 -8.71
CA ALA A 73 7.61 -3.40 -8.27
C ALA A 73 7.06 -4.22 -9.45
N THR A 74 6.74 -5.48 -9.17
CA THR A 74 6.04 -6.39 -10.10
C THR A 74 4.75 -6.97 -9.51
N VAL A 75 4.56 -6.79 -8.20
CA VAL A 75 3.34 -7.16 -7.47
C VAL A 75 2.88 -5.92 -6.71
N PHE A 76 1.61 -5.55 -6.86
CA PHE A 76 1.00 -4.39 -6.23
C PHE A 76 -0.16 -4.85 -5.37
N VAL A 77 -0.14 -4.55 -4.08
CA VAL A 77 -1.24 -4.83 -3.14
C VAL A 77 -1.89 -3.51 -2.75
N VAL A 78 -3.11 -3.29 -3.21
CA VAL A 78 -3.86 -2.05 -3.01
C VAL A 78 -4.77 -2.20 -1.79
N THR A 79 -4.52 -1.40 -0.76
CA THR A 79 -5.18 -1.44 0.56
C THR A 79 -5.79 -0.08 0.94
N VAL A 80 -6.17 0.72 -0.07
CA VAL A 80 -6.76 2.05 0.14
C VAL A 80 -8.22 1.95 0.64
N PRO A 81 -8.67 2.92 1.44
CA PRO A 81 -9.99 2.84 2.06
C PRO A 81 -11.12 2.93 1.02
N THR A 82 -12.21 2.22 1.29
CA THR A 82 -13.50 2.35 0.59
C THR A 82 -14.57 2.79 1.59
N PRO A 83 -14.52 4.06 2.05
CA PRO A 83 -15.44 4.54 3.06
C PRO A 83 -16.88 4.47 2.55
N ILE A 84 -17.83 4.18 3.43
CA ILE A 84 -19.26 4.18 3.11
C ILE A 84 -19.88 5.51 3.51
N ASP A 85 -20.77 6.03 2.67
CA ASP A 85 -21.58 7.21 3.01
C ASP A 85 -22.78 6.84 3.90
N ASP A 86 -23.53 7.85 4.38
CA ASP A 86 -24.72 7.65 5.22
C ASP A 86 -25.82 6.82 4.53
N ALA A 87 -25.78 6.74 3.19
CA ALA A 87 -26.67 5.91 2.38
C ALA A 87 -26.13 4.49 2.14
N LYS A 88 -25.06 4.09 2.85
CA LYS A 88 -24.35 2.80 2.72
C LYS A 88 -23.77 2.54 1.33
N ARG A 89 -23.47 3.59 0.58
CA ARG A 89 -22.81 3.47 -0.72
C ARG A 89 -21.31 3.60 -0.55
N PRO A 90 -20.51 2.73 -1.18
CA PRO A 90 -19.06 2.84 -1.12
C PRO A 90 -18.60 4.05 -1.95
N ASP A 91 -17.69 4.82 -1.38
CA ASP A 91 -16.91 5.79 -2.12
C ASP A 91 -15.67 5.11 -2.72
N LEU A 92 -15.71 4.90 -4.04
CA LEU A 92 -14.63 4.26 -4.79
C LEU A 92 -13.54 5.23 -5.25
N ARG A 93 -13.65 6.54 -4.96
CA ARG A 93 -12.65 7.53 -5.40
C ARG A 93 -11.22 7.17 -4.97
N PRO A 94 -10.95 6.71 -3.73
CA PRO A 94 -9.59 6.31 -3.33
C PRO A 94 -9.08 5.12 -4.13
N LEU A 95 -9.94 4.12 -4.38
CA LEU A 95 -9.61 2.94 -5.17
C LEU A 95 -9.26 3.32 -6.60
N VAL A 96 -10.12 4.11 -7.28
CA VAL A 96 -9.88 4.59 -8.64
C VAL A 96 -8.60 5.41 -8.74
N ALA A 97 -8.31 6.26 -7.75
CA ALA A 97 -7.09 7.03 -7.70
C ALA A 97 -5.85 6.12 -7.57
N ALA A 98 -5.88 5.13 -6.67
CA ALA A 98 -4.82 4.14 -6.52
C ALA A 98 -4.60 3.34 -7.81
N SER A 99 -5.68 2.86 -8.44
CA SER A 99 -5.61 2.13 -9.72
C SER A 99 -4.99 2.96 -10.84
N ARG A 100 -5.26 4.28 -10.91
CA ARG A 100 -4.62 5.17 -11.88
C ARG A 100 -3.13 5.33 -11.62
N THR A 101 -2.74 5.52 -10.36
CA THR A 101 -1.32 5.63 -9.96
C THR A 101 -0.55 4.35 -10.30
N VAL A 102 -1.08 3.19 -9.90
CA VAL A 102 -0.48 1.88 -10.20
C VAL A 102 -0.46 1.63 -11.71
N GLY A 103 -1.58 1.87 -12.39
CA GLY A 103 -1.76 1.63 -13.82
C GLY A 103 -0.76 2.40 -14.69
N ALA A 104 -0.33 3.59 -14.27
CA ALA A 104 0.68 4.37 -14.98
C ALA A 104 2.08 3.73 -14.98
N THR A 105 2.35 2.78 -14.07
CA THR A 105 3.66 2.13 -13.92
C THR A 105 3.70 0.66 -14.32
N LEU A 106 2.53 0.05 -14.58
CA LEU A 106 2.41 -1.37 -14.87
C LEU A 106 3.13 -1.79 -16.16
N LYS A 107 3.69 -2.99 -16.12
CA LYS A 107 4.34 -3.67 -17.24
C LYS A 107 3.65 -5.01 -17.50
N PRO A 108 3.77 -5.57 -18.72
CA PRO A 108 3.26 -6.91 -19.00
C PRO A 108 3.82 -7.95 -18.02
N GLY A 109 2.92 -8.69 -17.36
CA GLY A 109 3.26 -9.71 -16.37
C GLY A 109 3.19 -9.23 -14.91
N ASP A 110 2.99 -7.94 -14.65
CA ASP A 110 2.76 -7.44 -13.30
C ASP A 110 1.39 -7.92 -12.76
N THR A 111 1.32 -8.10 -11.44
CA THR A 111 0.10 -8.55 -10.74
C THR A 111 -0.41 -7.46 -9.80
N VAL A 112 -1.70 -7.13 -9.89
CA VAL A 112 -2.38 -6.22 -8.97
C VAL A 112 -3.38 -7.01 -8.13
N ILE A 113 -3.28 -6.87 -6.82
CA ILE A 113 -4.13 -7.51 -5.82
C ILE A 113 -4.86 -6.39 -5.09
N TYR A 114 -6.19 -6.42 -5.10
CA TYR A 114 -7.00 -5.51 -4.32
C TYR A 114 -7.38 -6.20 -3.01
N GLU A 115 -6.92 -5.63 -1.90
CA GLU A 115 -7.22 -6.11 -0.55
C GLU A 115 -8.00 -5.01 0.16
N SER A 116 -9.30 -5.21 0.26
CA SER A 116 -10.23 -4.33 0.95
C SER A 116 -11.54 -5.09 1.17
N THR A 117 -12.41 -4.58 2.05
CA THR A 117 -13.83 -4.93 2.07
C THR A 117 -14.50 -4.40 0.80
N VAL A 118 -14.27 -5.10 -0.30
CA VAL A 118 -14.69 -4.64 -1.63
C VAL A 118 -16.17 -4.89 -1.89
N TYR A 119 -16.82 -3.86 -2.44
CA TYR A 119 -18.12 -3.99 -3.09
C TYR A 119 -17.95 -4.78 -4.41
N PRO A 120 -18.92 -5.62 -4.84
CA PRO A 120 -18.86 -6.28 -6.15
C PRO A 120 -18.67 -5.27 -7.28
N GLY A 121 -17.72 -5.51 -8.19
CA GLY A 121 -17.40 -4.59 -9.28
C GLY A 121 -16.13 -3.76 -9.09
N ALA A 122 -15.39 -3.97 -7.98
CA ALA A 122 -14.17 -3.22 -7.67
C ALA A 122 -12.94 -3.63 -8.51
N THR A 123 -13.06 -4.68 -9.33
CA THR A 123 -11.96 -5.26 -10.11
C THR A 123 -12.01 -4.95 -11.60
N GLU A 124 -13.12 -4.38 -12.07
CA GLU A 124 -13.44 -4.03 -13.46
C GLU A 124 -12.93 -2.63 -13.85
#